data_AF-A0A430QL81-F1
#
_entry.id   AF-A0A430QL81-F1
#
_cell.length_a   1.000
_cell.length_b   1.000
_cell.length_c   1.000
_cell.angle_alpha   90.00
_cell.angle_beta   90.00
_cell.angle_gamma   90.00
#
_symmetry.space_group_name_H-M   'P 1'
#
loop_
_entity.id
_entity.type
_entity.pdbx_description
1 polymer ?
#
loop_
_entity_poly.entity_id
_entity_poly.type
_entity_poly.pdbx_seq_one_letter_code
_entity_poly.pdbx_strand_id
1 'polypeptide(L)'
;MISTRLPSYGNILNDLHEQKDSEEFYRRQDEHIRELEKIATIMEAETSDVEVTSNHHSIRRQTRINTMIIGVVFCANVISIFYIFSKIREFYRRQDEHIRELGKIASTTEAETSDVEVTSNHHSIRRQTRINTMIIGVVFCANVVLLLGKAVASALSGSLAIISSLLDSCVDLASGGIMWFAARQMRKRKPYKYPEGRTRLEPLAVIVLSVFMGSISIQLVAESVQAIVRMSQNNQEAPNVNDLALGIMASVIVTKLILWIICFKFGGGMAIDALKTDQRNDILTNAASILFSGLAGRLQQIRNLAGHTANPRFIQKIAFVCLNYHPLIEQLDTIRAFHFGENFLVEVDIVLPKEMCLKEAHDIGEGLQKKLEKLETVERAFVHLDYEFSHRPEINLKCTHT
;
A
#
# COMPACT_ATOMS: atom_id res chain seq x y z
N MET A 1 -16.32 -49.49 57.57
CA MET A 1 -16.37 -50.60 56.60
C MET A 1 -15.97 -50.04 55.25
N ILE A 2 -14.75 -50.38 54.83
CA ILE A 2 -14.06 -49.87 53.65
C ILE A 2 -14.69 -50.51 52.41
N SER A 3 -15.21 -49.71 51.48
CA SER A 3 -15.48 -50.14 50.11
C SER A 3 -14.64 -49.27 49.19
N THR A 4 -13.38 -49.67 49.03
CA THR A 4 -12.44 -49.16 48.04
C THR A 4 -12.90 -49.63 46.66
N ARG A 5 -13.55 -48.73 45.90
CA ARG A 5 -13.62 -48.88 44.44
C ARG A 5 -12.22 -48.58 43.89
N LEU A 6 -11.51 -49.63 43.47
CA LEU A 6 -10.36 -49.49 42.59
C LEU A 6 -10.77 -48.65 41.36
N PRO A 7 -10.00 -47.62 40.96
CA PRO A 7 -10.16 -47.02 39.65
C PRO A 7 -9.73 -48.06 38.62
N SER A 8 -10.75 -48.71 38.05
CA SER A 8 -10.63 -49.77 37.06
C SER A 8 -9.92 -49.26 35.80
N TYR A 9 -9.07 -50.12 35.23
CA TYR A 9 -8.27 -50.05 33.99
C TYR A 9 -8.82 -49.28 32.77
N GLY A 10 -10.09 -48.85 32.77
CA GLY A 10 -10.75 -48.12 31.69
C GLY A 10 -10.21 -46.70 31.44
N ASN A 11 -9.69 -46.00 32.46
CA ASN A 11 -9.13 -44.65 32.27
C ASN A 11 -7.79 -44.70 31.51
N ILE A 12 -6.95 -45.70 31.76
CA ILE A 12 -5.64 -45.85 31.10
C ILE A 12 -5.80 -46.25 29.63
N LEU A 13 -6.80 -47.08 29.32
CA LEU A 13 -7.10 -47.49 27.94
C LEU A 13 -7.74 -46.35 27.13
N ASN A 14 -8.56 -45.50 27.74
CA ASN A 14 -9.06 -44.27 27.12
C ASN A 14 -7.92 -43.26 26.90
N ASP A 15 -7.04 -43.06 27.89
CA ASP A 15 -5.86 -42.20 27.76
C ASP A 15 -4.93 -42.67 26.64
N LEU A 16 -4.72 -43.99 26.49
CA LEU A 16 -3.92 -44.57 25.40
C LEU A 16 -4.60 -44.44 24.03
N HIS A 17 -5.93 -44.51 23.95
CA HIS A 17 -6.69 -44.30 22.72
C HIS A 17 -6.67 -42.83 22.29
N GLU A 18 -6.80 -41.92 23.25
CA GLU A 18 -6.75 -40.47 23.07
C GLU A 18 -5.32 -39.98 22.75
N GLN A 19 -4.30 -40.67 23.29
CA GLN A 19 -2.89 -40.49 22.95
C GLN A 19 -2.59 -40.95 21.51
N LYS A 20 -3.21 -42.03 21.04
CA LYS A 20 -3.08 -42.50 19.65
C LYS A 20 -3.78 -41.57 18.66
N ASP A 21 -4.95 -41.04 19.02
CA ASP A 21 -5.71 -40.08 18.21
C ASP A 21 -5.02 -38.71 18.11
N SER A 22 -4.36 -38.26 19.18
CA SER A 22 -3.57 -37.01 19.15
C SER A 22 -2.29 -37.16 18.34
N GLU A 23 -1.53 -38.24 18.52
CA GLU A 23 -0.39 -38.61 17.66
C GLU A 23 -0.80 -38.72 16.18
N GLU A 24 -1.94 -39.37 15.88
CA GLU A 24 -2.46 -39.53 14.51
C GLU A 24 -2.96 -38.19 13.92
N PHE A 25 -3.52 -37.31 14.75
CA PHE A 25 -3.88 -35.94 14.35
C PHE A 25 -2.64 -35.08 14.04
N TYR A 26 -1.59 -35.17 14.83
CA TYR A 26 -0.32 -34.49 14.56
C TYR A 26 0.37 -35.06 13.31
N ARG A 27 0.35 -36.39 13.12
CA ARG A 27 0.83 -37.04 11.89
C ARG A 27 0.10 -36.57 10.64
N ARG A 28 -1.24 -36.51 10.67
CA ARG A 28 -2.05 -35.99 9.56
C ARG A 28 -1.75 -34.52 9.28
N GLN A 29 -1.54 -33.71 10.31
CA GLN A 29 -1.10 -32.33 10.09
C GLN A 29 0.30 -32.24 9.46
N ASP A 30 1.27 -33.05 9.88
CA ASP A 30 2.61 -33.08 9.28
C ASP A 30 2.60 -33.59 7.84
N GLU A 31 1.62 -34.44 7.49
CA GLU A 31 1.35 -34.86 6.11
C GLU A 31 0.80 -33.69 5.28
N HIS A 32 -0.19 -32.95 5.78
CA HIS A 32 -0.69 -31.74 5.14
C HIS A 32 0.38 -30.64 5.02
N ILE A 33 1.30 -30.53 5.99
CA ILE A 33 2.42 -29.58 5.94
C ILE A 33 3.38 -29.96 4.82
N ARG A 34 3.76 -31.24 4.69
CA ARG A 34 4.62 -31.70 3.60
C ARG A 34 3.97 -31.56 2.22
N GLU A 35 2.66 -31.75 2.12
CA GLU A 35 1.92 -31.50 0.88
C GLU A 35 1.87 -30.01 0.54
N LEU A 36 1.74 -29.12 1.54
CA LEU A 36 1.80 -27.67 1.33
C LEU A 36 3.21 -27.19 0.98
N GLU A 37 4.26 -27.77 1.55
CA GLU A 37 5.65 -27.51 1.15
C GLU A 37 5.88 -27.92 -0.31
N LYS A 38 5.41 -29.10 -0.71
CA LYS A 38 5.44 -29.52 -2.12
C LYS A 38 4.68 -28.57 -3.02
N ILE A 39 3.47 -28.13 -2.64
CA ILE A 39 2.68 -27.16 -3.41
C ILE A 39 3.41 -25.82 -3.52
N ALA A 40 4.06 -25.35 -2.45
CA ALA A 40 4.87 -24.13 -2.49
C ALA A 40 6.06 -24.28 -3.46
N THR A 41 6.75 -25.41 -3.44
CA THR A 41 7.84 -25.71 -4.40
C THR A 41 7.33 -25.87 -5.84
N ILE A 42 6.14 -26.45 -6.04
CA ILE A 42 5.51 -26.58 -7.36
C ILE A 42 5.05 -25.21 -7.88
N MET A 43 4.46 -24.37 -7.03
CA MET A 43 4.12 -22.99 -7.40
C MET A 43 5.37 -22.20 -7.79
N GLU A 44 6.48 -22.37 -7.06
CA GLU A 44 7.77 -21.78 -7.41
C GLU A 44 8.29 -22.27 -8.77
N ALA A 45 8.06 -23.54 -9.12
CA ALA A 45 8.37 -24.09 -10.44
C ALA A 45 7.44 -23.56 -11.55
N GLU A 46 6.13 -23.48 -11.31
CA GLU A 46 5.13 -23.12 -12.32
C GLU A 46 5.06 -21.60 -12.61
N THR A 47 5.54 -20.78 -11.67
CA THR A 47 5.78 -19.35 -11.93
C THR A 47 6.89 -19.13 -12.98
N SER A 48 7.71 -20.16 -13.24
CA SER A 48 8.73 -20.17 -14.30
C SER A 48 8.12 -20.43 -15.69
N ASP A 49 6.98 -21.11 -15.79
CA ASP A 49 6.42 -21.56 -17.07
C ASP A 49 5.46 -20.55 -17.74
N VAL A 50 5.00 -19.53 -17.02
CA VAL A 50 4.20 -18.40 -17.59
C VAL A 50 5.06 -17.49 -18.50
N GLU A 51 6.34 -17.83 -18.71
CA GLU A 51 7.37 -17.06 -19.41
C GLU A 51 7.12 -16.74 -20.90
N VAL A 52 6.20 -17.41 -21.61
CA VAL A 52 6.34 -17.52 -23.08
C VAL A 52 5.64 -16.45 -23.94
N THR A 53 4.67 -15.63 -23.48
CA THR A 53 3.70 -14.96 -24.41
C THR A 53 3.60 -13.41 -24.46
N SER A 54 4.66 -12.59 -24.37
CA SER A 54 4.53 -11.10 -24.48
C SER A 54 5.75 -10.30 -25.02
N ASN A 55 5.62 -9.62 -26.16
CA ASN A 55 6.73 -9.13 -27.01
C ASN A 55 7.59 -7.91 -26.57
N HIS A 56 7.65 -7.47 -25.30
CA HIS A 56 8.49 -6.30 -24.92
C HIS A 56 9.56 -6.60 -23.84
N HIS A 57 10.85 -6.54 -24.22
CA HIS A 57 11.98 -7.11 -23.46
C HIS A 57 12.40 -6.34 -22.20
N SER A 58 12.22 -5.01 -22.15
CA SER A 58 12.59 -4.16 -21.00
C SER A 58 11.54 -4.19 -19.87
N ILE A 59 10.26 -4.14 -20.24
CA ILE A 59 9.13 -4.25 -19.30
C ILE A 59 9.10 -5.67 -18.71
N ARG A 60 9.34 -6.71 -19.54
CA ARG A 60 9.44 -8.11 -19.09
C ARG A 60 10.50 -8.32 -18.01
N ARG A 61 11.72 -7.79 -18.15
CA ARG A 61 12.77 -7.98 -17.14
C ARG A 61 12.39 -7.40 -15.78
N GLN A 62 11.78 -6.23 -15.78
CA GLN A 62 11.40 -5.56 -14.54
C GLN A 62 10.18 -6.22 -13.88
N THR A 63 9.17 -6.63 -14.67
CA THR A 63 8.05 -7.43 -14.16
C THR A 63 8.52 -8.79 -13.66
N ARG A 64 9.47 -9.45 -14.36
CA ARG A 64 10.10 -10.71 -13.93
C ARG A 64 10.79 -10.59 -12.57
N ILE A 65 11.59 -9.54 -12.37
CA ILE A 65 12.28 -9.32 -11.08
C ILE A 65 11.24 -9.07 -9.97
N ASN A 66 10.21 -8.25 -10.23
CA ASN A 66 9.20 -7.97 -9.22
C ASN A 66 8.36 -9.20 -8.88
N THR A 67 7.92 -9.99 -9.86
CA THR A 67 7.19 -11.25 -9.63
C THR A 67 8.04 -12.29 -8.91
N MET A 68 9.33 -12.39 -9.25
CA MET A 68 10.26 -13.30 -8.56
C MET A 68 10.53 -12.86 -7.11
N ILE A 69 10.71 -11.55 -6.86
CA ILE A 69 10.85 -11.02 -5.49
C ILE A 69 9.58 -11.27 -4.68
N ILE A 70 8.40 -11.05 -5.25
CA ILE A 70 7.12 -11.34 -4.59
C ILE A 70 7.01 -12.83 -4.25
N GLY A 71 7.36 -13.72 -5.19
CA GLY A 71 7.36 -15.16 -4.98
C GLY A 71 8.32 -15.61 -3.86
N VAL A 72 9.56 -15.12 -3.88
CA VAL A 72 10.59 -15.44 -2.87
C VAL A 72 10.19 -14.90 -1.49
N VAL A 73 9.69 -13.67 -1.42
CA VAL A 73 9.20 -13.07 -0.16
C VAL A 73 7.99 -13.85 0.36
N PHE A 74 7.05 -14.23 -0.50
CA PHE A 74 5.90 -15.04 -0.11
C PHE A 74 6.35 -16.41 0.44
N CYS A 75 7.24 -17.11 -0.27
CA CYS A 75 7.80 -18.39 0.18
C CYS A 75 8.54 -18.23 1.52
N ALA A 76 9.38 -17.20 1.68
CA ALA A 76 10.10 -16.95 2.91
C ALA A 76 9.15 -16.64 4.09
N ASN A 77 8.04 -15.93 3.86
CA ASN A 77 7.03 -15.68 4.89
C ASN A 77 6.27 -16.95 5.26
N VAL A 78 5.91 -17.77 4.28
CA VAL A 78 5.25 -19.05 4.51
C VAL A 78 6.17 -19.97 5.33
N ILE A 79 7.44 -20.11 4.94
CA ILE A 79 8.46 -20.88 5.67
C ILE A 79 8.67 -20.32 7.09
N SER A 80 8.75 -19.00 7.25
CA SER A 80 8.90 -18.37 8.57
C SER A 80 7.69 -18.62 9.47
N ILE A 81 6.48 -18.53 8.93
CA ILE A 81 5.24 -18.87 9.64
C ILE A 81 5.29 -20.34 10.06
N PHE A 82 5.65 -21.26 9.17
CA PHE A 82 5.78 -22.68 9.50
C PHE A 82 6.83 -22.95 10.58
N TYR A 83 7.98 -22.30 10.51
CA TYR A 83 9.04 -22.40 11.52
C TYR A 83 8.53 -21.96 12.90
N ILE A 84 7.85 -20.81 12.96
CA ILE A 84 7.26 -20.29 14.21
C ILE A 84 6.20 -21.25 14.76
N PHE A 85 5.32 -21.78 13.90
CA PHE A 85 4.33 -22.79 14.28
C PHE A 85 4.97 -24.06 14.86
N SER A 86 6.05 -24.53 14.24
CA SER A 86 6.81 -25.71 14.71
C SER A 86 7.45 -25.48 16.08
N LYS A 87 8.11 -24.32 16.26
CA LYS A 87 8.70 -23.92 17.55
C LYS A 87 7.66 -23.77 18.67
N ILE A 88 6.52 -23.16 18.37
CA ILE A 88 5.41 -22.99 19.32
C ILE A 88 4.83 -24.36 19.71
N ARG A 89 4.68 -25.27 18.74
CA ARG A 89 4.22 -26.65 19.01
C ARG A 89 5.17 -27.39 19.94
N GLU A 90 6.48 -27.28 19.72
CA GLU A 90 7.49 -27.91 20.57
C GLU A 90 7.48 -27.35 22.00
N PHE A 91 7.28 -26.03 22.14
CA PHE A 91 7.14 -25.37 23.43
C PHE A 91 5.90 -25.84 24.19
N TYR A 92 4.74 -25.94 23.53
CA TYR A 92 3.52 -26.43 24.16
C TYR A 92 3.61 -27.89 24.58
N ARG A 93 4.29 -28.72 23.78
CA ARG A 93 4.55 -30.12 24.17
C ARG A 93 5.32 -30.22 25.48
N ARG A 94 6.30 -29.34 25.71
CA ARG A 94 7.05 -29.27 26.98
C ARG A 94 6.20 -28.76 28.14
N GLN A 95 5.33 -27.76 27.91
CA GLN A 95 4.43 -27.27 28.95
C GLN A 95 3.42 -28.33 29.39
N ASP A 96 2.82 -29.07 28.47
CA ASP A 96 1.88 -30.14 28.80
C ASP A 96 2.56 -31.25 29.62
N GLU A 97 3.85 -31.50 29.37
CA GLU A 97 4.68 -32.42 30.15
C GLU A 97 4.88 -31.93 31.60
N HIS A 98 5.20 -30.64 31.79
CA HIS A 98 5.30 -30.02 33.13
C HIS A 98 3.97 -29.94 33.86
N ILE A 99 2.86 -29.64 33.18
CA ILE A 99 1.50 -29.63 33.76
C ILE A 99 1.14 -31.05 34.22
N ARG A 100 1.54 -32.09 33.48
CA ARG A 100 1.32 -33.49 33.84
C ARG A 100 2.15 -33.90 35.07
N GLU A 101 3.37 -33.38 35.23
CA GLU A 101 4.17 -33.57 36.44
C GLU A 101 3.59 -32.83 37.65
N LEU A 102 3.21 -31.55 37.49
CA LEU A 102 2.57 -30.76 38.53
C LEU A 102 1.19 -31.32 38.91
N GLY A 103 0.43 -31.88 37.95
CA GLY A 103 -0.84 -32.54 38.19
C GLY A 103 -0.71 -33.83 38.99
N LYS A 104 0.39 -34.58 38.81
CA LYS A 104 0.73 -35.71 39.69
C LYS A 104 1.04 -35.24 41.11
N ILE A 105 1.76 -34.13 41.26
CA ILE A 105 2.10 -33.54 42.56
C ILE A 105 0.84 -32.98 43.26
N ALA A 106 0.00 -32.24 42.53
CA ALA A 106 -1.26 -31.67 43.02
C ALA A 106 -2.32 -32.73 43.34
N SER A 107 -2.34 -33.88 42.63
CA SER A 107 -3.20 -35.00 43.03
C SER A 107 -2.84 -35.62 44.40
N THR A 108 -1.71 -35.20 44.97
CA THR A 108 -1.24 -35.56 46.33
C THR A 108 -1.62 -34.52 47.39
N THR A 109 -2.05 -33.32 46.99
CA THR A 109 -2.23 -32.17 47.89
C THR A 109 -3.51 -31.40 47.52
N GLU A 110 -4.52 -31.47 48.40
CA GLU A 110 -5.69 -30.58 48.49
C GLU A 110 -6.77 -30.77 47.40
N ALA A 111 -8.04 -31.11 47.68
CA ALA A 111 -8.94 -30.80 48.80
C ALA A 111 -9.00 -29.29 49.15
N GLU A 112 -10.04 -28.66 48.60
CA GLU A 112 -10.61 -27.34 48.91
C GLU A 112 -9.99 -26.10 48.25
N THR A 113 -10.77 -25.43 47.40
CA THR A 113 -10.82 -23.95 47.32
C THR A 113 -12.08 -23.46 46.57
N SER A 114 -13.00 -22.91 47.37
CA SER A 114 -14.00 -21.85 47.11
C SER A 114 -14.49 -21.51 45.68
N ASP A 115 -15.77 -21.86 45.40
CA ASP A 115 -16.50 -21.71 44.13
C ASP A 115 -17.16 -20.33 43.84
N VAL A 116 -17.13 -19.35 44.76
CA VAL A 116 -18.01 -18.17 44.65
C VAL A 116 -17.38 -16.97 43.93
N GLU A 117 -16.06 -16.79 43.96
CA GLU A 117 -15.37 -15.67 43.28
C GLU A 117 -15.10 -15.95 41.78
N VAL A 118 -15.06 -17.24 41.41
CA VAL A 118 -14.77 -17.73 40.05
C VAL A 118 -15.92 -17.46 39.07
N THR A 119 -17.16 -17.44 39.54
CA THR A 119 -18.35 -17.29 38.66
C THR A 119 -18.58 -15.85 38.17
N SER A 120 -18.25 -14.83 38.97
CA SER A 120 -18.42 -13.42 38.57
C SER A 120 -17.40 -13.00 37.49
N ASN A 121 -16.13 -13.41 37.65
CA ASN A 121 -15.05 -13.17 36.69
C ASN A 121 -15.29 -13.91 35.37
N HIS A 122 -15.88 -15.11 35.40
CA HIS A 122 -16.15 -15.85 34.16
C HIS A 122 -17.22 -15.19 33.27
N HIS A 123 -18.18 -14.48 33.88
CA HIS A 123 -19.25 -13.82 33.14
C HIS A 123 -18.78 -12.54 32.43
N SER A 124 -17.91 -11.75 33.07
CA SER A 124 -17.31 -10.55 32.48
C SER A 124 -16.35 -10.90 31.33
N ILE A 125 -15.50 -11.92 31.50
CA ILE A 125 -14.59 -12.43 30.45
C ILE A 125 -15.37 -12.90 29.23
N ARG A 126 -16.43 -13.72 29.42
CA ARG A 126 -17.28 -14.19 28.31
C ARG A 126 -18.00 -13.06 27.58
N ARG A 127 -18.46 -12.03 28.30
CA ARG A 127 -19.08 -10.85 27.69
C ARG A 127 -18.06 -10.09 26.84
N GLN A 128 -16.84 -9.90 27.35
CA GLN A 128 -15.78 -9.23 26.60
C GLN A 128 -15.41 -10.00 25.32
N THR A 129 -15.25 -11.34 25.38
CA THR A 129 -14.96 -12.15 24.18
C THR A 129 -16.05 -12.05 23.11
N ARG A 130 -17.34 -11.97 23.53
CA ARG A 130 -18.46 -11.80 22.59
C ARG A 130 -18.43 -10.43 21.93
N ILE A 131 -18.24 -9.37 22.71
CA ILE A 131 -18.11 -7.99 22.21
C ILE A 131 -16.94 -7.93 21.24
N ASN A 132 -15.80 -8.52 21.59
CA ASN A 132 -14.62 -8.53 20.75
C ASN A 132 -14.87 -9.19 19.39
N THR A 133 -15.53 -10.36 19.40
CA THR A 133 -15.87 -11.06 18.16
C THR A 133 -16.87 -10.28 17.31
N MET A 134 -17.80 -9.54 17.95
CA MET A 134 -18.72 -8.66 17.23
C MET A 134 -17.98 -7.49 16.57
N ILE A 135 -17.05 -6.84 17.28
CA ILE A 135 -16.24 -5.73 16.74
C ILE A 135 -15.43 -6.20 15.52
N ILE A 136 -14.74 -7.34 15.62
CA ILE A 136 -13.98 -7.91 14.50
C ILE A 136 -14.90 -8.18 13.30
N GLY A 137 -16.12 -8.66 13.55
CA GLY A 137 -17.13 -8.84 12.50
C GLY A 137 -17.60 -7.54 11.86
N VAL A 138 -17.84 -6.49 12.64
CA VAL A 138 -18.23 -5.16 12.14
C VAL A 138 -17.13 -4.56 11.29
N VAL A 139 -15.87 -4.61 11.74
CA VAL A 139 -14.72 -4.11 10.97
C VAL A 139 -14.58 -4.86 9.65
N PHE A 140 -14.69 -6.19 9.67
CA PHE A 140 -14.65 -6.99 8.44
C PHE A 140 -15.77 -6.61 7.46
N CYS A 141 -17.02 -6.47 7.94
CA CYS A 141 -18.14 -6.06 7.10
C CYS A 141 -17.94 -4.66 6.52
N ALA A 142 -17.41 -3.72 7.32
CA ALA A 142 -17.10 -2.38 6.84
C ALA A 142 -16.01 -2.38 5.76
N ASN A 143 -14.96 -3.19 5.92
CA ASN A 143 -13.91 -3.35 4.89
C ASN A 143 -14.48 -3.98 3.60
N VAL A 144 -15.42 -4.92 3.68
CA VAL A 144 -16.15 -5.43 2.50
C VAL A 144 -16.91 -4.32 1.79
N VAL A 145 -17.67 -3.51 2.52
CA VAL A 145 -18.46 -2.41 1.95
C VAL A 145 -17.54 -1.37 1.30
N LEU A 146 -16.41 -1.03 1.96
CA LEU A 146 -15.40 -0.14 1.42
C LEU A 146 -14.80 -0.67 0.11
N LEU A 147 -14.46 -1.97 0.07
CA LEU A 147 -13.92 -2.59 -1.13
C LEU A 147 -14.93 -2.54 -2.29
N LEU A 148 -16.20 -2.87 -2.04
CA LEU A 148 -17.25 -2.81 -3.06
C LEU A 148 -17.47 -1.39 -3.58
N GLY A 149 -17.55 -0.40 -2.67
CA GLY A 149 -17.69 1.01 -3.04
C GLY A 149 -16.53 1.48 -3.93
N LYS A 150 -15.29 1.13 -3.56
CA LYS A 150 -14.11 1.42 -4.38
C LYS A 150 -14.09 0.69 -5.71
N ALA A 151 -14.53 -0.56 -5.76
CA ALA A 151 -14.56 -1.33 -6.99
C ALA A 151 -15.49 -0.68 -8.02
N VAL A 152 -16.67 -0.22 -7.56
CA VAL A 152 -17.61 0.55 -8.40
C VAL A 152 -16.99 1.87 -8.85
N ALA A 153 -16.39 2.63 -7.93
CA ALA A 153 -15.76 3.91 -8.26
C ALA A 153 -14.57 3.75 -9.24
N SER A 154 -13.80 2.66 -9.11
CA SER A 154 -12.70 2.30 -9.99
C SER A 154 -13.18 1.94 -11.40
N ALA A 155 -14.23 1.12 -11.49
CA ALA A 155 -14.82 0.73 -12.77
C ALA A 155 -15.37 1.93 -13.56
N LEU A 156 -15.94 2.92 -12.86
CA LEU A 156 -16.45 4.15 -13.50
C LEU A 156 -15.34 5.14 -13.87
N SER A 157 -14.29 5.25 -13.06
CA SER A 157 -13.26 6.29 -13.24
C SER A 157 -12.11 5.88 -14.16
N GLY A 158 -11.80 4.58 -14.28
CA GLY A 158 -10.69 4.09 -15.10
C GLY A 158 -9.29 4.59 -14.70
N SER A 159 -9.14 5.22 -13.52
CA SER A 159 -7.90 5.85 -13.08
C SER A 159 -6.97 4.86 -12.38
N LEU A 160 -5.69 4.86 -12.75
CA LEU A 160 -4.63 4.05 -12.13
C LEU A 160 -4.48 4.31 -10.63
N ALA A 161 -4.66 5.56 -10.19
CA ALA A 161 -4.58 5.91 -8.76
C ALA A 161 -5.70 5.24 -7.95
N ILE A 162 -6.90 5.14 -8.52
CA ILE A 162 -8.05 4.50 -7.86
C ILE A 162 -7.86 2.99 -7.84
N ILE A 163 -7.32 2.40 -8.92
CA ILE A 163 -6.97 0.96 -8.97
C ILE A 163 -5.93 0.60 -7.90
N SER A 164 -4.90 1.43 -7.69
CA SER A 164 -3.94 1.23 -6.60
C SER A 164 -4.65 1.24 -5.23
N SER A 165 -5.52 2.22 -4.99
CA SER A 165 -6.28 2.30 -3.73
C SER A 165 -7.27 1.15 -3.52
N LEU A 166 -7.67 0.47 -4.60
CA LEU A 166 -8.52 -0.72 -4.56
C LEU A 166 -7.71 -1.93 -4.05
N LEU A 167 -6.46 -2.09 -4.53
CA LEU A 167 -5.56 -3.16 -4.10
C LEU A 167 -5.28 -3.08 -2.60
N ASP A 168 -5.09 -1.88 -2.06
CA ASP A 168 -4.92 -1.68 -0.61
C ASP A 168 -6.14 -2.21 0.18
N SER A 169 -7.34 -1.95 -0.31
CA SER A 169 -8.57 -2.46 0.33
C SER A 169 -8.80 -3.96 0.14
N CYS A 170 -8.24 -4.58 -0.91
CA CYS A 170 -8.23 -6.03 -1.03
C CYS A 170 -7.36 -6.67 0.06
N VAL A 171 -6.19 -6.07 0.32
CA VAL A 171 -5.28 -6.51 1.39
C VAL A 171 -5.93 -6.36 2.76
N ASP A 172 -6.58 -5.22 3.03
CA ASP A 172 -7.35 -4.97 4.27
C ASP A 172 -8.46 -6.01 4.49
N LEU A 173 -9.08 -6.46 3.40
CA LEU A 173 -10.13 -7.47 3.47
C LEU A 173 -9.54 -8.86 3.77
N ALA A 174 -8.40 -9.19 3.15
CA ALA A 174 -7.71 -10.46 3.40
C ALA A 174 -7.25 -10.56 4.87
N SER A 175 -6.61 -9.51 5.38
CA SER A 175 -6.15 -9.43 6.77
C SER A 175 -7.32 -9.48 7.77
N GLY A 176 -8.36 -8.69 7.52
CA GLY A 176 -9.60 -8.71 8.31
C GLY A 176 -10.31 -10.06 8.26
N GLY A 177 -10.26 -10.75 7.12
CA GLY A 177 -10.83 -12.07 6.90
C GLY A 177 -10.14 -13.16 7.73
N ILE A 178 -8.80 -13.14 7.79
CA ILE A 178 -8.00 -14.04 8.65
C ILE A 178 -8.40 -13.84 10.11
N MET A 179 -8.49 -12.58 10.56
CA MET A 179 -8.86 -12.25 11.93
C MET A 179 -10.30 -12.64 12.26
N TRP A 180 -11.24 -12.38 11.36
CA TRP A 180 -12.64 -12.78 11.51
C TRP A 180 -12.80 -14.29 11.55
N PHE A 181 -12.08 -15.02 10.70
CA PHE A 181 -12.07 -16.48 10.69
C PHE A 181 -11.55 -17.05 12.01
N ALA A 182 -10.43 -16.51 12.51
CA ALA A 182 -9.88 -16.88 13.81
C ALA A 182 -10.90 -16.61 14.94
N ALA A 183 -11.51 -15.43 14.97
CA ALA A 183 -12.54 -15.07 15.94
C ALA A 183 -13.79 -15.97 15.88
N ARG A 184 -14.21 -16.37 14.67
CA ARG A 184 -15.33 -17.31 14.47
C ARG A 184 -14.98 -18.73 14.94
N GLN A 185 -13.75 -19.19 14.71
CA GLN A 185 -13.27 -20.49 15.20
C GLN A 185 -13.18 -20.54 16.74
N MET A 186 -12.84 -19.43 17.39
CA MET A 186 -12.80 -19.34 18.86
C MET A 186 -14.18 -19.50 19.52
N ARG A 187 -15.28 -19.14 18.82
CA ARG A 187 -16.65 -19.30 19.35
C ARG A 187 -17.15 -20.74 19.35
N LYS A 188 -16.64 -21.61 18.47
CA LYS A 188 -17.06 -23.03 18.40
C LYS A 188 -16.35 -23.84 19.48
N ARG A 189 -16.99 -24.03 20.63
CA ARG A 189 -16.49 -24.92 21.70
C ARG A 189 -16.85 -26.38 21.40
N LYS A 190 -15.83 -27.23 21.22
CA LYS A 190 -15.98 -28.69 21.22
C LYS A 190 -15.32 -29.24 22.49
N PRO A 191 -16.07 -29.35 23.62
CA PRO A 191 -15.48 -29.65 24.93
C PRO A 191 -14.73 -30.98 24.96
N TYR A 192 -15.18 -31.99 24.21
CA TYR A 192 -14.55 -33.32 24.16
C TYR A 192 -13.33 -33.43 23.25
N LYS A 193 -13.07 -32.44 22.38
CA LYS A 193 -11.90 -32.47 21.46
C LYS A 193 -10.85 -31.41 21.80
N TYR A 194 -11.23 -30.40 22.58
CA TYR A 194 -10.37 -29.31 23.03
C TYR A 194 -10.82 -28.85 24.44
N PRO A 195 -10.34 -29.51 25.51
CA PRO A 195 -10.80 -29.24 26.89
C PRO A 195 -10.47 -27.82 27.39
N GLU A 196 -9.34 -27.23 26.97
CA GLU A 196 -9.00 -25.82 27.25
C GLU A 196 -9.70 -24.80 26.33
N GLY A 197 -10.37 -25.26 25.27
CA GLY A 197 -10.96 -24.40 24.25
C GLY A 197 -9.97 -23.92 23.18
N ARG A 198 -10.45 -23.05 22.28
CA ARG A 198 -9.70 -22.57 21.09
C ARG A 198 -9.13 -21.16 21.24
N THR A 199 -9.03 -20.66 22.46
CA THR A 199 -8.54 -19.29 22.77
C THR A 199 -7.08 -19.08 22.35
N ARG A 200 -6.28 -20.14 22.27
CA ARG A 200 -4.89 -20.10 21.75
C ARG A 200 -4.79 -19.70 20.26
N LEU A 201 -5.90 -19.68 19.51
CA LEU A 201 -5.93 -19.19 18.12
C LEU A 201 -5.77 -17.67 18.02
N GLU A 202 -6.03 -16.92 19.10
CA GLU A 202 -5.93 -15.46 19.13
C GLU A 202 -4.50 -14.95 18.87
N PRO A 203 -3.48 -15.31 19.69
CA PRO A 203 -2.10 -14.87 19.45
C PRO A 203 -1.53 -15.43 18.15
N LEU A 204 -1.94 -16.64 17.76
CA LEU A 204 -1.52 -17.26 16.51
C LEU A 204 -1.95 -16.46 15.28
N ALA A 205 -3.21 -15.99 15.29
CA ALA A 205 -3.73 -15.18 14.21
C ALA A 205 -3.09 -13.78 14.17
N VAL A 206 -2.72 -13.21 15.33
CA VAL A 206 -1.95 -11.95 15.43
C VAL A 206 -0.54 -12.11 14.86
N ILE A 207 0.15 -13.21 15.15
CA ILE A 207 1.48 -13.49 14.59
C ILE A 207 1.40 -13.59 13.06
N VAL A 208 0.47 -14.39 12.53
CA VAL A 208 0.28 -14.53 11.08
C VAL A 208 -0.01 -13.17 10.45
N LEU A 209 -0.92 -12.38 11.03
CA LEU A 209 -1.23 -11.03 10.57
C LEU A 209 0.02 -10.13 10.52
N SER A 210 0.85 -10.16 11.56
CA SER A 210 2.06 -9.34 11.65
C SER A 210 3.08 -9.67 10.55
N VAL A 211 3.26 -10.95 10.22
CA VAL A 211 4.17 -11.39 9.16
C VAL A 211 3.64 -10.95 7.79
N PHE A 212 2.35 -11.13 7.53
CA PHE A 212 1.72 -10.67 6.30
C PHE A 212 1.84 -9.16 6.11
N MET A 213 1.49 -8.35 7.11
CA MET A 213 1.57 -6.89 7.00
C MET A 213 3.01 -6.38 6.86
N GLY A 214 3.97 -7.02 7.54
CA GLY A 214 5.39 -6.71 7.38
C GLY A 214 5.88 -6.97 5.95
N SER A 215 5.47 -8.10 5.35
CA SER A 215 5.86 -8.45 3.99
C SER A 215 5.34 -7.45 2.95
N ILE A 216 4.07 -7.06 3.06
CA ILE A 216 3.42 -6.11 2.15
C ILE A 216 4.06 -4.73 2.28
N SER A 217 4.39 -4.32 3.52
CA SER A 217 5.08 -3.05 3.76
C SER A 217 6.45 -2.99 3.06
N ILE A 218 7.24 -4.07 3.11
CA ILE A 218 8.54 -4.14 2.43
C ILE A 218 8.37 -4.08 0.91
N GLN A 219 7.41 -4.83 0.37
CA GLN A 219 7.12 -4.84 -1.06
C GLN A 219 6.70 -3.44 -1.55
N LEU A 220 5.81 -2.78 -0.82
CA LEU A 220 5.34 -1.43 -1.15
C LEU A 220 6.49 -0.41 -1.16
N VAL A 221 7.42 -0.51 -0.21
CA VAL A 221 8.62 0.35 -0.18
C VAL A 221 9.52 0.08 -1.38
N ALA A 222 9.78 -1.19 -1.72
CA ALA A 222 10.61 -1.55 -2.87
C ALA A 222 9.99 -1.06 -4.19
N GLU A 223 8.68 -1.23 -4.38
CA GLU A 223 7.95 -0.74 -5.55
C GLU A 223 7.97 0.80 -5.63
N SER A 224 7.80 1.48 -4.50
CA SER A 224 7.86 2.94 -4.43
C SER A 224 9.23 3.49 -4.83
N VAL A 225 10.32 2.88 -4.35
CA VAL A 225 11.70 3.28 -4.73
C VAL A 225 11.93 3.08 -6.23
N GLN A 226 11.51 1.92 -6.77
CA GLN A 226 11.62 1.68 -8.20
C GLN A 226 10.80 2.69 -9.02
N ALA A 227 9.58 3.03 -8.56
CA ALA A 227 8.75 4.02 -9.23
C ALA A 227 9.43 5.39 -9.30
N ILE A 228 10.06 5.83 -8.20
CA ILE A 228 10.82 7.10 -8.15
C ILE A 228 12.01 7.07 -9.11
N VAL A 229 12.79 5.99 -9.14
CA VAL A 229 13.93 5.85 -10.06
C VAL A 229 13.49 5.91 -11.52
N ARG A 230 12.37 5.25 -11.86
CA ARG A 230 11.82 5.29 -13.23
C ARG A 230 11.33 6.68 -13.61
N MET A 231 10.67 7.40 -12.70
CA MET A 231 10.24 8.79 -12.95
C MET A 231 11.44 9.73 -13.16
N SER A 232 12.50 9.56 -12.37
CA SER A 232 13.74 10.33 -12.50
C SER A 232 14.40 10.15 -13.87
N GLN A 233 14.38 8.94 -14.43
CA GLN A 233 14.98 8.66 -15.74
C GLN A 233 14.15 9.15 -16.94
N ASN A 234 12.81 9.13 -16.83
CA ASN A 234 11.92 9.43 -17.96
C ASN A 234 11.40 10.87 -18.02
N ASN A 235 11.83 11.78 -17.13
CA ASN A 235 11.36 13.17 -17.05
C ASN A 235 9.84 13.30 -17.20
N GLN A 236 9.12 12.35 -16.61
CA GLN A 236 7.68 12.27 -16.74
C GLN A 236 7.07 13.31 -15.81
N GLU A 237 6.22 14.18 -16.35
CA GLU A 237 5.49 15.17 -15.56
C GLU A 237 4.65 14.46 -14.49
N ALA A 238 4.55 15.09 -13.31
CA ALA A 238 3.85 14.51 -12.17
C ALA A 238 2.44 14.06 -12.59
N PRO A 239 2.02 12.83 -12.25
CA PRO A 239 0.70 12.34 -12.61
C PRO A 239 -0.35 13.29 -12.05
N ASN A 240 -1.22 13.79 -12.94
CA ASN A 240 -2.26 14.73 -12.54
C ASN A 240 -3.24 14.00 -11.62
N VAL A 241 -3.24 14.41 -10.35
CA VAL A 241 -4.08 13.82 -9.32
C VAL A 241 -5.47 14.40 -9.48
N ASN A 242 -6.37 13.59 -10.03
CA ASN A 242 -7.77 13.97 -10.20
C ASN A 242 -8.37 14.28 -8.82
N ASP A 243 -9.06 15.41 -8.67
CA ASP A 243 -9.70 15.82 -7.41
C ASP A 243 -10.68 14.74 -6.90
N LEU A 244 -11.29 13.99 -7.82
CA LEU A 244 -12.13 12.83 -7.50
C LEU A 244 -11.34 11.70 -6.81
N ALA A 245 -10.12 11.41 -7.27
CA ALA A 245 -9.26 10.40 -6.65
C ALA A 245 -8.81 10.84 -5.25
N LEU A 246 -8.51 12.13 -5.07
CA LEU A 246 -8.21 12.74 -3.77
C LEU A 246 -9.40 12.60 -2.81
N GLY A 247 -10.61 12.87 -3.29
CA GLY A 247 -11.85 12.70 -2.51
C GLY A 247 -12.12 11.25 -2.11
N ILE A 248 -11.91 10.29 -3.02
CA ILE A 248 -12.05 8.85 -2.70
C ILE A 248 -11.03 8.44 -1.65
N MET A 249 -9.75 8.81 -1.78
CA MET A 249 -8.74 8.49 -0.77
C MET A 249 -9.05 9.12 0.60
N ALA A 250 -9.55 10.36 0.63
CA ALA A 250 -9.97 11.01 1.87
C ALA A 250 -11.15 10.27 2.55
N SER A 251 -12.12 9.78 1.78
CA SER A 251 -13.26 9.02 2.31
C SER A 251 -12.84 7.72 3.03
N VAL A 252 -11.75 7.09 2.58
CA VAL A 252 -11.17 5.89 3.19
C VAL A 252 -10.60 6.20 4.55
N ILE A 253 -9.84 7.29 4.65
CA ILE A 253 -9.24 7.75 5.90
C ILE A 253 -10.34 8.03 6.92
N VAL A 254 -11.39 8.74 6.53
CA VAL A 254 -12.52 9.03 7.41
C VAL A 254 -13.20 7.73 7.87
N THR A 255 -13.44 6.80 6.97
CA THR A 255 -14.10 5.53 7.33
C THR A 255 -13.23 4.68 8.26
N LYS A 256 -11.92 4.53 7.96
CA LYS A 256 -10.98 3.83 8.84
C LYS A 256 -10.84 4.51 10.20
N LEU A 257 -10.86 5.85 10.24
CA LEU A 257 -10.83 6.60 11.50
C LEU A 257 -12.06 6.31 12.38
N ILE A 258 -13.26 6.24 11.78
CA ILE A 258 -14.48 5.85 12.51
C ILE A 258 -14.35 4.43 13.05
N LEU A 259 -13.87 3.48 12.25
CA LEU A 259 -13.65 2.10 12.68
C LEU A 259 -12.62 2.02 13.81
N TRP A 260 -11.54 2.78 13.72
CA TRP A 260 -10.51 2.88 14.76
C TRP A 260 -11.09 3.40 16.08
N ILE A 261 -11.95 4.44 16.03
CA ILE A 261 -12.65 4.97 17.22
C ILE A 261 -13.57 3.91 17.83
N ILE A 262 -14.30 3.14 17.02
CA ILE A 262 -15.16 2.04 17.51
C ILE A 262 -14.32 0.99 18.23
N CYS A 263 -13.20 0.56 17.64
CA CYS A 263 -12.28 -0.38 18.26
C CYS A 263 -11.70 0.17 19.56
N PHE A 264 -11.30 1.45 19.59
CA PHE A 264 -10.76 2.13 20.77
C PHE A 264 -11.75 2.16 21.93
N LYS A 265 -13.02 2.48 21.65
CA LYS A 265 -14.04 2.68 22.69
C LYS A 265 -14.60 1.37 23.27
N PHE A 266 -14.75 0.33 22.44
CA PHE A 266 -15.47 -0.90 22.84
C PHE A 266 -14.60 -2.14 22.91
N GLY A 267 -13.40 -2.10 22.34
CA GLY A 267 -12.55 -3.26 22.18
C GLY A 267 -11.43 -3.35 23.21
N GLY A 268 -11.20 -4.56 23.74
CA GLY A 268 -10.08 -4.85 24.62
C GLY A 268 -9.60 -6.28 24.48
N GLY A 269 -8.29 -6.51 24.45
CA GLY A 269 -7.68 -7.83 24.21
C GLY A 269 -6.68 -7.80 23.05
N MET A 270 -5.81 -8.81 23.00
CA MET A 270 -4.65 -8.81 22.10
C MET A 270 -5.03 -8.72 20.62
N ALA A 271 -6.06 -9.47 20.17
CA ALA A 271 -6.48 -9.42 18.77
C ALA A 271 -7.03 -8.05 18.35
N ILE A 272 -7.75 -7.37 19.23
CA ILE A 272 -8.27 -6.04 18.90
C ILE A 272 -7.18 -5.00 18.96
N ASP A 273 -6.24 -5.11 19.90
CA ASP A 273 -5.14 -4.14 19.99
C ASP A 273 -4.20 -4.27 18.78
N ALA A 274 -4.02 -5.48 18.26
CA ALA A 274 -3.39 -5.69 16.96
C ALA A 274 -4.18 -5.03 15.81
N LEU A 275 -5.50 -5.24 15.74
CA LEU A 275 -6.38 -4.63 14.72
C LEU A 275 -6.43 -3.10 14.81
N LYS A 276 -6.41 -2.52 16.02
CA LYS A 276 -6.32 -1.06 16.23
C LYS A 276 -5.00 -0.52 15.71
N THR A 277 -3.90 -1.22 15.99
CA THR A 277 -2.55 -0.83 15.58
C THR A 277 -2.43 -0.86 14.07
N ASP A 278 -2.97 -1.89 13.45
CA ASP A 278 -3.07 -2.06 11.99
C ASP A 278 -3.82 -0.89 11.34
N GLN A 279 -5.08 -0.66 11.73
CA GLN A 279 -5.90 0.42 11.18
C GLN A 279 -5.30 1.81 11.43
N ARG A 280 -4.62 2.03 12.56
CA ARG A 280 -3.90 3.29 12.83
C ARG A 280 -2.76 3.50 11.83
N ASN A 281 -1.99 2.46 11.56
CA ASN A 281 -0.87 2.55 10.64
C ASN A 281 -1.38 2.85 9.22
N ASP A 282 -2.49 2.25 8.80
CA ASP A 282 -3.11 2.54 7.50
C ASP A 282 -3.64 3.97 7.38
N ILE A 283 -4.23 4.51 8.45
CA ILE A 283 -4.69 5.91 8.50
C ILE A 283 -3.49 6.84 8.34
N LEU A 284 -2.38 6.56 9.04
CA LEU A 284 -1.17 7.37 8.99
C LEU A 284 -0.51 7.35 7.61
N THR A 285 -0.36 6.17 7.00
CA THR A 285 0.27 6.04 5.68
C THR A 285 -0.59 6.69 4.58
N ASN A 286 -1.91 6.49 4.60
CA ASN A 286 -2.82 7.12 3.64
C ASN A 286 -2.91 8.64 3.84
N ALA A 287 -2.90 9.13 5.09
CA ALA A 287 -2.89 10.57 5.37
C ALA A 287 -1.59 11.23 4.89
N ALA A 288 -0.44 10.59 5.11
CA ALA A 288 0.84 11.06 4.59
C ALA A 288 0.83 11.11 3.06
N SER A 289 0.29 10.08 2.40
CA SER A 289 0.17 10.03 0.93
C SER A 289 -0.63 11.21 0.38
N ILE A 290 -1.82 11.50 0.94
CA ILE A 290 -2.63 12.66 0.55
C ILE A 290 -1.89 13.97 0.77
N LEU A 291 -1.19 14.11 1.89
CA LEU A 291 -0.43 15.32 2.22
C LEU A 291 0.70 15.57 1.22
N PHE A 292 1.52 14.55 0.92
CA PHE A 292 2.60 14.67 -0.05
C PHE A 292 2.08 14.88 -1.47
N SER A 293 1.03 14.15 -1.86
CA SER A 293 0.38 14.27 -3.16
C SER A 293 -0.22 15.67 -3.37
N GLY A 294 -0.97 16.18 -2.39
CA GLY A 294 -1.56 17.51 -2.44
C GLY A 294 -0.50 18.63 -2.42
N LEU A 295 0.57 18.47 -1.64
CA LEU A 295 1.66 19.43 -1.62
C LEU A 295 2.44 19.45 -2.95
N ALA A 296 2.74 18.28 -3.52
CA ALA A 296 3.42 18.16 -4.80
C ALA A 296 2.65 18.86 -5.94
N GLY A 297 1.32 18.69 -5.99
CA GLY A 297 0.47 19.38 -6.97
C GLY A 297 0.53 20.92 -6.84
N ARG A 298 0.53 21.44 -5.61
CA ARG A 298 0.61 22.89 -5.37
C ARG A 298 2.00 23.47 -5.60
N LEU A 299 3.06 22.72 -5.30
CA LEU A 299 4.44 23.14 -5.60
C LEU A 299 4.64 23.31 -7.10
N GLN A 300 4.03 22.46 -7.92
CA GLN A 300 4.06 22.63 -9.37
C GLN A 300 3.36 23.92 -9.82
N GLN A 301 2.21 24.26 -9.22
CA GLN A 301 1.51 25.52 -9.51
C GLN A 301 2.34 26.75 -9.09
N ILE A 302 3.00 26.69 -7.94
CA ILE A 302 3.92 27.75 -7.48
C ILE A 302 5.10 27.88 -8.46
N ARG A 303 5.65 26.76 -8.94
CA ARG A 303 6.72 26.77 -9.95
C ARG A 303 6.27 27.42 -11.26
N ASN A 304 5.04 27.16 -11.70
CA ASN A 304 4.47 27.81 -12.88
C ASN A 304 4.28 29.32 -12.63
N LEU A 305 3.84 29.74 -11.44
CA LEU A 305 3.76 31.16 -11.06
C LEU A 305 5.13 31.84 -10.99
N ALA A 306 6.19 31.11 -10.67
CA ALA A 306 7.56 31.62 -10.61
C ALA A 306 8.18 31.87 -12.00
N GLY A 307 7.41 31.73 -13.09
CA GLY A 307 7.88 31.96 -14.45
C GLY A 307 8.77 30.83 -14.97
N HIS A 308 8.51 29.59 -14.57
CA HIS A 308 9.27 28.45 -15.08
C HIS A 308 9.12 28.32 -16.61
N THR A 309 10.16 27.83 -17.27
CA THR A 309 10.18 27.63 -18.72
C THR A 309 9.13 26.60 -19.18
N ALA A 310 8.57 26.83 -20.36
CA ALA A 310 7.59 25.97 -21.00
C ALA A 310 8.19 24.62 -21.42
N ASN A 311 7.31 23.64 -21.68
CA ASN A 311 7.74 22.33 -22.16
C ASN A 311 8.52 22.47 -23.50
N PRO A 312 9.66 21.77 -23.68
CA PRO A 312 10.47 21.85 -24.90
C PRO A 312 9.70 21.65 -26.21
N ARG A 313 8.64 20.82 -26.20
CA ARG A 313 7.78 20.65 -27.38
C ARG A 313 7.03 21.92 -27.77
N PHE A 314 6.61 22.71 -26.80
CA PHE A 314 5.95 23.98 -27.03
C PHE A 314 6.92 25.02 -27.60
N ILE A 315 8.14 25.07 -27.05
CA ILE A 315 9.22 25.93 -27.55
C ILE A 315 9.55 25.57 -29.01
N GLN A 316 9.65 24.28 -29.34
CA GLN A 316 9.85 23.83 -30.73
C GLN A 316 8.70 24.23 -31.66
N LYS A 317 7.45 24.16 -31.18
CA LYS A 317 6.28 24.60 -31.95
C LYS A 317 6.35 26.10 -32.25
N ILE A 318 6.71 26.93 -31.26
CA ILE A 318 6.91 28.37 -31.46
C ILE A 318 8.05 28.61 -32.46
N ALA A 319 9.19 27.94 -32.28
CA ALA A 319 10.34 28.05 -33.19
C ALA A 319 9.95 27.77 -34.64
N PHE A 320 9.16 26.71 -34.85
CA PHE A 320 8.64 26.36 -36.17
C PHE A 320 7.74 27.44 -36.77
N VAL A 321 6.86 28.05 -35.96
CA VAL A 321 5.98 29.13 -36.43
C VAL A 321 6.79 30.37 -36.82
N CYS A 322 7.83 30.72 -36.04
CA CYS A 322 8.69 31.86 -36.32
C CYS A 322 9.50 31.67 -37.60
N LEU A 323 10.17 30.53 -37.76
CA LEU A 323 10.99 30.24 -38.95
C LEU A 323 10.17 30.15 -40.24
N ASN A 324 8.89 29.77 -40.16
CA ASN A 324 8.00 29.68 -41.33
C ASN A 324 7.12 30.92 -41.53
N TYR A 325 7.35 32.01 -40.79
CA TYR A 325 6.51 33.20 -40.91
C TYR A 325 6.84 34.04 -42.15
N HIS A 326 8.11 34.36 -42.35
CA HIS A 326 8.56 35.25 -43.42
C HIS A 326 9.94 34.85 -43.96
N PRO A 327 10.18 34.90 -45.29
CA PRO A 327 11.44 34.45 -45.89
C PRO A 327 12.64 35.36 -45.58
N LEU A 328 12.40 36.59 -45.12
CA LEU A 328 13.46 37.55 -44.73
C LEU A 328 13.98 37.34 -43.30
N ILE A 329 13.43 36.38 -42.55
CA ILE A 329 13.99 36.01 -41.24
C ILE A 329 15.22 35.14 -41.50
N GLU A 330 16.40 35.67 -41.24
CA GLU A 330 17.66 34.97 -41.50
C GLU A 330 17.91 33.89 -40.43
N GLN A 331 17.69 34.26 -39.17
CA GLN A 331 17.96 33.40 -38.03
C GLN A 331 17.04 33.72 -36.85
N LEU A 332 16.85 32.73 -35.99
CA LEU A 332 16.20 32.83 -34.70
C LEU A 332 17.28 32.78 -33.61
N ASP A 333 17.47 33.87 -32.88
CA ASP A 333 18.55 33.99 -31.90
C ASP A 333 18.15 33.33 -30.57
N THR A 334 17.16 33.90 -29.90
CA THR A 334 16.71 33.44 -28.58
C THR A 334 15.20 33.23 -28.57
N ILE A 335 14.76 32.11 -27.99
CA ILE A 335 13.34 31.83 -27.72
C ILE A 335 13.21 31.51 -26.24
N ARG A 336 12.36 32.28 -25.57
CA ARG A 336 12.01 32.04 -24.18
C ARG A 336 10.48 31.98 -24.08
N ALA A 337 9.98 30.96 -23.42
CA ALA A 337 8.56 30.85 -23.12
C ALA A 337 8.43 30.52 -21.65
N PHE A 338 7.78 31.40 -20.89
CA PHE A 338 7.62 31.26 -19.45
C PHE A 338 6.13 31.17 -19.10
N HIS A 339 5.81 30.42 -18.06
CA HIS A 339 4.43 30.32 -17.58
C HIS A 339 3.96 31.67 -16.99
N PHE A 340 2.75 32.06 -17.34
CA PHE A 340 1.99 33.18 -16.76
C PHE A 340 0.58 32.68 -16.43
N GLY A 341 0.42 32.11 -15.24
CA GLY A 341 -0.81 31.39 -14.87
C GLY A 341 -0.98 30.10 -15.67
N GLU A 342 -2.11 29.96 -16.37
CA GLU A 342 -2.38 28.82 -17.25
C GLU A 342 -1.83 29.02 -18.69
N ASN A 343 -1.55 30.27 -19.06
CA ASN A 343 -1.05 30.65 -20.38
C ASN A 343 0.47 30.90 -20.36
N PHE A 344 1.05 31.16 -21.53
CA PHE A 344 2.47 31.44 -21.70
C PHE A 344 2.74 32.89 -22.10
N LEU A 345 3.78 33.46 -21.50
CA LEU A 345 4.46 34.64 -21.98
C LEU A 345 5.60 34.19 -22.90
N VAL A 346 5.62 34.67 -24.13
CA VAL A 346 6.63 34.25 -25.13
C VAL A 346 7.50 35.45 -25.50
N GLU A 347 8.80 35.29 -25.41
CA GLU A 347 9.80 36.25 -25.87
C GLU A 347 10.60 35.60 -27.01
N VAL A 348 10.66 36.28 -28.15
CA VAL A 348 11.34 35.79 -29.35
C VAL A 348 12.22 36.90 -29.91
N ASP A 349 13.49 36.56 -30.13
CA ASP A 349 14.46 37.48 -30.73
C ASP A 349 14.78 36.95 -32.13
N ILE A 350 14.40 37.71 -33.17
CA ILE A 350 14.59 37.35 -34.58
C ILE A 350 15.62 38.25 -35.26
N VAL A 351 16.42 37.67 -36.16
CA VAL A 351 17.44 38.39 -36.92
C VAL A 351 16.91 38.75 -38.31
N LEU A 352 16.98 40.04 -38.63
CA LEU A 352 16.61 40.61 -39.93
C LEU A 352 17.83 41.24 -40.64
N PRO A 353 17.79 41.39 -41.97
CA PRO A 353 18.88 41.99 -42.74
C PRO A 353 19.18 43.43 -42.31
N LYS A 354 20.48 43.78 -42.23
CA LYS A 354 20.96 45.10 -41.76
C LYS A 354 20.50 46.27 -42.63
N GLU A 355 20.31 46.01 -43.92
CA GLU A 355 19.94 47.00 -44.92
C GLU A 355 18.41 47.19 -45.03
N MET A 356 17.61 46.47 -44.23
CA MET A 356 16.15 46.54 -44.24
C MET A 356 15.66 47.90 -43.70
N CYS A 357 14.59 48.43 -44.30
CA CYS A 357 13.95 49.63 -43.78
C CYS A 357 13.26 49.33 -42.43
N LEU A 358 13.40 50.23 -41.44
CA LEU A 358 12.74 50.09 -40.13
C LEU A 358 11.23 49.84 -40.24
N LYS A 359 10.58 50.44 -41.24
CA LYS A 359 9.15 50.23 -41.50
C LYS A 359 8.85 48.77 -41.83
N GLU A 360 9.63 48.17 -42.73
CA GLU A 360 9.44 46.77 -43.14
C GLU A 360 9.78 45.82 -41.99
N ALA A 361 10.84 46.10 -41.23
CA ALA A 361 11.20 45.34 -40.05
C ALA A 361 10.09 45.36 -39.00
N HIS A 362 9.54 46.55 -38.72
CA HIS A 362 8.41 46.73 -37.80
C HIS A 362 7.17 45.96 -38.25
N ASP A 363 6.80 46.05 -39.54
CA ASP A 363 5.63 45.35 -40.07
C ASP A 363 5.77 43.82 -39.96
N ILE A 364 6.99 43.28 -40.17
CA ILE A 364 7.29 41.86 -39.97
C ILE A 364 7.19 41.48 -38.48
N GLY A 365 7.80 42.26 -37.59
CA GLY A 365 7.79 42.00 -36.14
C GLY A 365 6.39 42.06 -35.54
N GLU A 366 5.62 43.11 -35.84
CA GLU A 366 4.25 43.28 -35.37
C GLU A 366 3.33 42.17 -35.91
N GLY A 367 3.51 41.79 -37.17
CA GLY A 367 2.77 40.70 -37.79
C GLY A 367 3.07 39.34 -37.14
N LEU A 368 4.35 39.07 -36.81
CA LEU A 368 4.75 37.85 -36.11
C LEU A 368 4.18 37.83 -34.68
N GLN A 369 4.24 38.95 -33.96
CA GLN A 369 3.65 39.07 -32.62
C GLN A 369 2.15 38.71 -32.65
N LYS A 370 1.37 39.35 -33.54
CA LYS A 370 -0.07 39.06 -33.70
C LYS A 370 -0.34 37.61 -34.08
N LYS A 371 0.57 36.95 -34.79
CA LYS A 371 0.43 35.53 -35.16
C LYS A 371 0.69 34.60 -33.98
N LEU A 372 1.64 34.93 -33.11
CA LEU A 372 1.93 34.18 -31.89
C LEU A 372 0.81 34.35 -30.84
N GLU A 373 0.30 35.57 -30.67
CA GLU A 373 -0.83 35.87 -29.75
C GLU A 373 -2.15 35.23 -30.20
N LYS A 374 -2.27 34.80 -31.47
CA LYS A 374 -3.43 34.02 -31.93
C LYS A 374 -3.43 32.57 -31.44
N LEU A 375 -2.33 32.06 -30.88
CA LEU A 375 -2.30 30.73 -30.29
C LEU A 375 -3.04 30.77 -28.95
N GLU A 376 -4.04 29.92 -28.76
CA GLU A 376 -4.90 29.90 -27.56
C GLU A 376 -4.12 29.80 -26.23
N THR A 377 -2.92 29.23 -26.27
CA THR A 377 -2.06 29.05 -25.09
C THR A 377 -1.14 30.23 -24.80
N VAL A 378 -1.04 31.22 -25.70
CA VAL A 378 -0.15 32.38 -25.57
C VAL A 378 -0.97 33.58 -25.12
N GLU A 379 -0.68 34.08 -23.91
CA GLU A 379 -1.34 35.30 -23.40
C GLU A 379 -0.79 36.53 -24.10
N ARG A 380 0.54 36.56 -24.27
CA ARG A 380 1.25 37.69 -24.86
C ARG A 380 2.58 37.25 -25.45
N ALA A 381 2.94 37.87 -26.58
CA ALA A 381 4.23 37.66 -27.23
C ALA A 381 5.02 38.97 -27.30
N PHE A 382 6.32 38.90 -27.06
CA PHE A 382 7.27 39.97 -27.28
C PHE A 382 8.23 39.52 -28.38
N VAL A 383 8.32 40.31 -29.44
CA VAL A 383 9.21 40.04 -30.56
C VAL A 383 10.25 41.16 -30.60
N HIS A 384 11.51 40.83 -30.33
CA HIS A 384 12.62 41.76 -30.58
C HIS A 384 13.22 41.50 -31.96
N LEU A 385 13.62 42.59 -32.60
CA LEU A 385 14.20 42.59 -33.93
C LEU A 385 15.66 42.99 -33.79
N ASP A 386 16.54 42.04 -34.05
CA ASP A 386 17.99 42.25 -34.05
C ASP A 386 18.55 42.17 -35.46
N TYR A 387 19.69 42.82 -35.67
CA TYR A 387 20.43 42.80 -36.94
C TYR A 387 21.77 42.05 -36.81
N GLU A 388 22.09 41.58 -35.60
CA GLU A 388 23.35 40.94 -35.26
C GLU A 388 23.08 39.74 -34.33
N PHE A 389 23.80 38.66 -34.56
CA PHE A 389 23.68 37.38 -33.84
C PHE A 389 24.85 37.13 -32.87
N SER A 390 25.82 38.06 -32.80
CA SER A 390 26.97 37.98 -31.90
C SER A 390 26.69 38.76 -30.61
N HIS A 391 25.93 38.17 -29.69
CA HIS A 391 25.75 38.74 -28.36
C HIS A 391 27.04 38.59 -27.52
N ARG A 392 27.80 39.67 -27.33
CA ARG A 392 28.65 39.78 -26.13
C ARG A 392 27.72 40.00 -24.94
N PRO A 393 27.84 39.24 -23.84
CA PRO A 393 27.02 39.47 -22.67
C PRO A 393 27.49 40.77 -22.00
N GLU A 394 26.93 41.91 -22.40
CA GLU A 394 27.04 43.15 -21.63
C GLU A 394 26.10 43.03 -20.43
N ILE A 395 26.56 42.28 -19.43
CA ILE A 395 25.88 42.09 -18.15
C ILE A 395 25.98 43.41 -17.37
N ASN A 396 25.11 44.37 -17.68
CA ASN A 396 24.72 45.38 -16.71
C ASN A 396 23.60 44.80 -15.84
N LEU A 397 23.97 43.89 -14.93
CA LEU A 397 23.11 43.49 -13.82
C LEU A 397 22.82 44.75 -12.99
N LYS A 398 21.67 45.38 -13.22
CA LYS A 398 21.07 46.28 -12.23
C LYS A 398 20.61 45.40 -11.06
N CYS A 399 21.50 45.10 -10.12
CA CYS A 399 21.22 44.82 -8.70
C CYS A 399 22.48 44.30 -7.99
N THR A 400 23.41 45.21 -7.69
CA THR A 400 24.18 45.15 -6.44
C THR A 400 23.87 46.42 -5.67
N HIS A 401 22.83 46.40 -4.85
CA HIS A 401 22.74 47.28 -3.69
C HIS A 401 22.06 46.51 -2.55
N THR A 402 22.93 46.08 -1.63
CA THR A 402 22.75 45.81 -0.19
C THR A 402 21.74 44.75 0.26
#